data_AF-A0A1B7W8B4-F1
#
_entry.id   AF-A0A1B7W8B4-F1
#
_cell.length_a   1.000
_cell.length_b   1.000
_cell.length_c   1.000
_cell.angle_alpha   90.00
_cell.angle_beta   90.00
_cell.angle_gamma   90.00
#
_symmetry.space_group_name_H-M   'P 1'
#
loop_
_entity.id
_entity.type
_entity.pdbx_description
1 polymer ?
#
loop_
_entity_poly.entity_id
_entity_poly.type
_entity_poly.pdbx_seq_one_letter_code
_entity_poly.pdbx_strand_id
1 'polypeptide(L)'
;MNWWQRLNKNPLARTGAIVLFSLYLAVIGADFIAPYNPYDSQTNGSLLPPTQIHWVSQSGQFIGPHVYPTTQGDTNLETGERKIIIDQTKPSPL
;
A
#
# COMPACT_ATOMS: atom_id res chain seq x y z
N MET A 1 -45.17 -2.95 -3.65
CA MET A 1 -43.70 -3.06 -3.76
C MET A 1 -43.12 -2.82 -2.37
N ASN A 2 -42.91 -3.88 -1.57
CA ASN A 2 -42.78 -3.75 -0.11
C ASN A 2 -41.32 -3.78 0.38
N TRP A 3 -40.38 -3.52 -0.52
CA TRP A 3 -38.94 -3.69 -0.27
C TRP A 3 -38.43 -2.69 0.77
N TRP A 4 -38.89 -1.43 0.67
CA TRP A 4 -38.61 -0.38 1.65
C TRP A 4 -39.08 -0.74 3.07
N GLN A 5 -40.24 -1.38 3.18
CA GLN A 5 -40.77 -1.84 4.46
C GLN A 5 -39.93 -2.99 5.04
N ARG A 6 -39.43 -3.89 4.20
CA ARG A 6 -38.55 -5.01 4.62
C ARG A 6 -37.17 -4.51 5.06
N LEU A 7 -36.59 -3.54 4.34
CA LEU A 7 -35.35 -2.89 4.72
C LEU A 7 -35.48 -2.22 6.08
N ASN A 8 -36.53 -1.41 6.29
CA ASN A 8 -36.69 -0.66 7.53
C ASN A 8 -37.00 -1.55 8.75
N LYS A 9 -37.71 -2.68 8.55
CA LYS A 9 -38.06 -3.60 9.65
C LYS A 9 -36.93 -4.54 10.06
N ASN A 10 -36.00 -4.86 9.15
CA ASN A 10 -34.92 -5.79 9.44
C ASN A 10 -33.66 -5.05 9.91
N PRO A 11 -33.20 -5.23 11.17
CA PRO A 11 -32.00 -4.57 11.68
C PRO A 11 -30.73 -4.94 10.89
N LEU A 12 -30.60 -6.19 10.44
CA LEU A 12 -29.44 -6.63 9.65
C LEU A 12 -29.40 -5.94 8.29
N ALA A 13 -30.56 -5.77 7.65
CA ALA A 13 -30.67 -5.09 6.37
C ALA A 13 -30.33 -3.59 6.48
N ARG A 14 -30.72 -2.94 7.58
CA ARG A 14 -30.34 -1.55 7.88
C ARG A 14 -28.84 -1.39 8.08
N THR A 15 -28.21 -2.27 8.86
CA THR A 15 -26.76 -2.24 9.06
C THR A 15 -26.01 -2.41 7.74
N GLY A 16 -26.45 -3.35 6.88
CA GLY A 16 -25.88 -3.50 5.54
C GLY A 16 -26.02 -2.25 4.68
N ALA A 17 -27.19 -1.59 4.71
CA ALA A 17 -27.40 -0.34 3.98
C ALA A 17 -26.52 0.79 4.49
N ILE A 18 -26.33 0.90 5.82
CA ILE A 18 -25.43 1.90 6.43
C ILE A 18 -23.99 1.65 6.00
N VAL A 19 -23.50 0.40 6.07
CA VAL A 19 -22.13 0.06 5.63
C VAL A 19 -21.94 0.42 4.16
N LEU A 20 -22.87 0.01 3.30
CA LEU A 20 -22.81 0.31 1.87
C LEU A 20 -22.81 1.82 1.59
N PHE A 21 -23.68 2.57 2.28
CA PHE A 21 -23.75 4.01 2.15
C PHE A 21 -22.43 4.68 2.56
N SER A 22 -21.83 4.27 3.68
CA SER A 22 -20.52 4.77 4.12
C SER A 22 -19.41 4.47 3.12
N LEU A 23 -19.40 3.28 2.49
CA LEU A 23 -18.43 2.95 1.45
C LEU A 23 -18.57 3.87 0.23
N TYR A 24 -19.79 4.17 -0.21
CA TYR A 24 -20.00 5.12 -1.31
C TYR A 24 -19.56 6.54 -0.96
N LEU A 25 -19.82 7.00 0.27
CA LEU A 25 -19.30 8.29 0.73
C LEU A 25 -17.78 8.32 0.75
N ALA A 26 -17.13 7.23 1.18
CA ALA A 26 -15.67 7.13 1.17
C ALA A 26 -15.10 7.21 -0.25
N VAL A 27 -15.76 6.60 -1.24
CA VAL A 27 -15.35 6.67 -2.65
C VAL A 27 -15.46 8.09 -3.22
N ILE A 28 -16.49 8.85 -2.84
CA ILE A 28 -16.62 10.26 -3.25
C ILE A 28 -15.47 11.10 -2.67
N GLY A 29 -15.03 10.79 -1.45
CA GLY A 29 -13.88 11.42 -0.79
C GLY A 29 -12.55 10.71 -1.02
N ALA A 30 -12.41 9.88 -2.06
CA ALA A 30 -11.26 8.99 -2.22
C ALA A 30 -9.92 9.73 -2.27
N ASP A 31 -9.83 10.88 -2.94
CA ASP A 31 -8.59 11.65 -3.06
C ASP A 31 -8.08 12.20 -1.72
N PHE A 32 -8.96 12.33 -0.73
CA PHE A 32 -8.60 12.75 0.63
C PHE A 32 -8.37 11.56 1.57
N ILE A 33 -9.17 10.50 1.43
CA ILE A 33 -9.13 9.32 2.31
C ILE A 33 -7.98 8.38 1.95
N ALA A 34 -7.70 8.21 0.65
CA ALA A 34 -6.67 7.30 0.17
C ALA A 34 -5.29 7.98 0.16
N PRO A 35 -4.26 7.40 0.81
CA PRO A 35 -2.92 7.97 0.83
C PRO A 35 -2.15 7.79 -0.49
N TYR A 36 -2.65 6.96 -1.41
CA TYR A 36 -2.08 6.69 -2.73
C TYR A 36 -3.18 6.36 -3.73
N ASN A 37 -2.92 6.58 -5.02
CA ASN A 37 -3.86 6.26 -6.08
C ASN A 37 -3.91 4.73 -6.29
N PRO A 38 -5.10 4.09 -6.29
CA PRO A 38 -5.23 2.65 -6.48
C PRO A 38 -4.78 2.15 -7.86
N TYR A 39 -4.66 3.03 -8.86
CA TYR A 39 -4.20 2.69 -10.20
C TYR A 39 -2.69 2.90 -10.39
N ASP A 40 -1.97 3.38 -9.37
CA ASP A 40 -0.52 3.54 -9.46
C ASP A 40 0.16 2.16 -9.47
N SER A 41 0.85 1.86 -10.55
CA SER A 41 1.64 0.64 -10.68
C SER A 41 3.04 0.81 -10.06
N GLN A 42 3.44 -0.08 -9.17
CA GLN A 42 4.79 -0.12 -8.61
C GLN A 42 5.75 -0.90 -9.53
N THR A 43 6.12 -0.31 -10.67
CA THR A 43 6.98 -0.92 -11.71
C THR A 43 8.37 -1.31 -11.20
N ASN A 44 8.90 -0.58 -10.21
CA ASN A 44 10.20 -0.82 -9.60
C ASN A 44 10.14 -1.69 -8.34
N GLY A 45 8.95 -2.14 -7.94
CA GLY A 45 8.75 -3.06 -6.81
C GLY A 45 8.56 -4.52 -7.22
N SER A 46 8.49 -4.80 -8.53
CA SER A 46 8.26 -6.16 -9.05
C SER A 46 9.42 -7.08 -8.70
N LEU A 47 9.15 -8.35 -8.36
CA LEU A 47 10.15 -9.40 -8.17
C LEU A 47 11.34 -9.02 -7.26
N LEU A 48 11.12 -8.12 -6.30
CA LEU A 48 12.13 -7.82 -5.30
C LEU A 48 12.29 -9.01 -4.34
N PRO A 49 13.53 -9.31 -3.90
CA PRO A 49 13.73 -10.26 -2.82
C PRO A 49 13.08 -9.75 -1.53
N PRO A 50 12.87 -10.61 -0.53
CA PRO A 50 12.41 -10.18 0.79
C PRO A 50 13.25 -9.01 1.33
N THR A 51 12.59 -7.94 1.78
CA THR A 51 13.27 -6.74 2.30
C THR A 51 14.08 -7.10 3.55
N GLN A 52 15.37 -6.78 3.52
CA GLN A 52 16.27 -7.06 4.63
C GLN A 52 16.05 -6.05 5.77
N ILE A 53 15.99 -6.56 7.00
CA ILE A 53 15.91 -5.76 8.22
C ILE A 53 17.33 -5.52 8.75
N HIS A 54 17.61 -4.27 9.09
CA HIS A 54 18.88 -3.81 9.65
C HIS A 54 18.66 -3.26 11.06
N TRP A 55 19.70 -3.33 11.89
CA TRP A 55 19.69 -2.81 13.27
C TRP A 55 20.65 -1.64 13.44
N VAL A 56 21.71 -1.63 12.63
CA VAL A 56 22.78 -0.65 12.64
C VAL A 56 22.80 0.04 11.29
N SER A 57 22.88 1.37 11.31
CA SER A 57 22.98 2.19 10.11
C SER A 57 24.32 1.99 9.40
N GLN A 58 24.42 2.44 8.15
CA GLN A 58 25.68 2.38 7.38
C GLN A 58 26.85 3.12 8.07
N SER A 59 26.57 4.13 8.90
CA SER A 59 27.59 4.86 9.68
C SER A 59 28.01 4.14 10.98
N GLY A 60 27.44 2.98 11.29
CA GLY A 60 27.72 2.22 12.50
C GLY A 60 26.87 2.60 13.71
N GLN A 61 25.94 3.55 13.59
CA GLN A 61 25.04 3.94 14.67
C GLN A 61 23.85 2.98 14.78
N PHE A 62 23.53 2.53 16.00
CA PHE A 62 22.31 1.78 16.29
C PHE A 62 21.09 2.71 16.27
N ILE A 63 20.12 2.43 15.41
CA ILE A 63 18.90 3.25 15.23
C ILE A 63 17.61 2.43 15.37
N GLY A 64 17.71 1.18 15.82
CA GLY A 64 16.58 0.25 15.90
C GLY A 64 16.32 -0.51 14.59
N PRO A 65 15.29 -1.37 14.57
CA PRO A 65 14.93 -2.15 13.39
C PRO A 65 14.45 -1.22 12.27
N HIS A 66 15.16 -1.25 11.13
CA HIS A 66 14.87 -0.40 9.97
C HIS A 66 15.14 -1.14 8.67
N VAL A 67 14.61 -0.60 7.57
CA VAL A 67 14.83 -1.09 6.21
C VAL A 67 15.37 0.04 5.32
N TYR A 68 16.05 -0.34 4.25
CA TYR A 68 16.48 0.62 3.23
C TYR A 68 15.57 0.53 2.00
N PRO A 69 15.13 1.67 1.44
CA PRO A 69 14.39 1.69 0.19
C PRO A 69 15.11 0.89 -0.88
N THR A 70 14.45 -0.16 -1.35
CA THR A 70 14.99 -1.11 -2.32
C THR A 70 14.10 -1.07 -3.55
N THR A 71 14.70 -0.86 -4.71
CA THR A 71 13.99 -0.71 -5.99
C THR A 71 14.69 -1.50 -7.09
N GLN A 72 13.95 -1.92 -8.11
CA GLN A 72 14.53 -2.40 -9.36
C GLN A 72 14.93 -1.21 -10.24
N GLY A 73 16.15 -1.24 -10.75
CA GLY A 73 16.65 -0.31 -11.75
C GLY A 73 16.12 -0.59 -13.15
N ASP A 74 16.68 0.10 -14.13
CA ASP A 74 16.30 -0.05 -15.54
C ASP A 74 16.61 -1.45 -16.08
N THR A 75 15.79 -1.88 -17.04
CA THR A 75 15.98 -3.15 -17.73
C THR A 75 17.13 -3.04 -18.73
N ASN A 76 18.14 -3.91 -18.58
CA ASN A 76 19.17 -4.07 -19.59
C ASN A 76 18.53 -4.65 -20.87
N LEU A 77 18.61 -3.93 -21.98
CA LEU A 77 17.96 -4.32 -23.24
C LEU A 77 18.58 -5.55 -23.91
N GLU A 78 19.84 -5.88 -23.60
CA GLU A 78 20.54 -7.02 -24.18
C GLU A 78 20.28 -8.30 -23.39
N THR A 79 20.19 -8.21 -22.06
CA THR A 79 20.09 -9.39 -21.17
C THR A 79 18.73 -9.55 -20.49
N GLY A 80 17.91 -8.49 -20.46
CA GLY A 80 16.65 -8.42 -19.71
C GLY A 80 16.84 -8.27 -18.20
N GLU A 81 18.08 -8.19 -17.70
CA GLU A 81 18.37 -8.12 -16.27
C GLU A 81 18.01 -6.75 -15.69
N ARG A 82 17.42 -6.74 -14.49
CA ARG A 82 17.16 -5.53 -13.69
C ARG A 82 17.97 -5.58 -12.41
N LYS A 83 18.90 -4.63 -12.24
CA LYS A 83 19.72 -4.54 -11.02
C LYS A 83 18.89 -4.03 -9.84
N ILE A 84 19.17 -4.56 -8.66
CA ILE A 84 18.55 -4.09 -7.42
C ILE A 84 19.36 -2.91 -6.90
N ILE A 85 18.68 -1.80 -6.63
CA ILE A 85 19.24 -0.56 -6.11
C ILE A 85 18.74 -0.37 -4.68
N ILE A 86 19.67 -0.25 -3.74
CA ILE A 86 19.38 -0.05 -2.31
C ILE A 86 19.86 1.36 -1.94
N ASP A 87 18.95 2.25 -1.56
CA ASP A 87 19.28 3.60 -1.09
C ASP A 87 19.62 3.55 0.40
N GLN A 88 20.92 3.40 0.71
CA GLN A 88 21.42 3.32 2.08
C GLN A 88 21.41 4.67 2.82
N THR A 89 21.10 5.78 2.12
CA THR A 89 21.08 7.12 2.73
C THR A 89 19.78 7.43 3.45
N LYS A 90 18.73 6.63 3.24
CA LYS A 90 17.38 6.87 3.75
C LYS A 90 16.85 5.67 4.55
N PRO A 91 17.34 5.43 5.77
CA PRO A 91 16.78 4.39 6.62
C PRO A 91 15.31 4.70 6.93
N SER A 92 14.42 3.71 6.71
CA SER A 92 13.01 3.79 7.08
C SER A 92 12.76 2.89 8.30
N PRO A 93 12.20 3.43 9.40
CA PRO A 93 11.83 2.61 10.55
C PRO A 93 10.72 1.61 10.17
N LEU A 94 10.70 0.48 10.89
CA LEU A 94 9.65 -0.54 10.82
C LEU A 94 8.49 -0.24 11.76
#